data_AF-A0A258JLE1-F1
#
_entry.id   AF-A0A258JLE1-F1
#
_cell.length_a   1.000
_cell.length_b   1.000
_cell.length_c   1.000
_cell.angle_alpha   90.00
_cell.angle_beta   90.00
_cell.angle_gamma   90.00
#
_symmetry.space_group_name_H-M   'P 1'
#
loop_
_entity.id
_entity.type
_entity.pdbx_description
1 polymer ?
#
loop_
_entity_poly.entity_id
_entity_poly.type
_entity_poly.pdbx_seq_one_letter_code
_entity_poly.pdbx_strand_id
1 'polypeptide(L)'
;MTRGVFRYLVAPLVCVGLLSGCRFDMFDRREPWRAQAEEQCLAEKGVTVSAYVQPMSAIDGRGACGMEHPFKVSAFADGAVEVSPRATLACPMIRNLNGWLEEVVQPAAMAWLGQPVAGIRQMSSYSCRGMNGSASAKISEHAFGNALDIGAFV
;
A
#
# COMPACT_ATOMS: atom_id res chain seq x y z
N MET A 1 -60.82 -20.91 46.72
CA MET A 1 -61.17 -19.93 45.65
C MET A 1 -61.07 -18.57 46.33
N THR A 2 -60.15 -17.65 46.04
CA THR A 2 -59.40 -17.30 44.82
C THR A 2 -58.08 -16.63 45.21
N ARG A 3 -57.05 -16.97 44.42
CA ARG A 3 -55.74 -16.30 44.26
C ARG A 3 -55.95 -14.81 43.89
N GLY A 4 -55.07 -13.85 44.14
CA GLY A 4 -53.69 -13.89 44.60
C GLY A 4 -53.16 -12.46 44.72
N VAL A 5 -52.14 -12.29 45.56
CA VAL A 5 -51.33 -11.08 45.64
C VAL A 5 -50.04 -11.38 44.87
N PHE A 6 -49.74 -10.65 43.81
CA PHE A 6 -48.35 -10.47 43.39
C PHE A 6 -48.17 -9.13 42.67
N ARG A 7 -47.36 -8.29 43.33
CA ARG A 7 -46.77 -7.04 42.87
C ARG A 7 -46.07 -7.25 41.53
N TYR A 8 -46.21 -6.34 40.57
CA TYR A 8 -45.10 -5.85 39.73
C TYR A 8 -45.46 -4.47 39.18
N LEU A 9 -44.99 -3.45 39.90
CA LEU A 9 -44.68 -2.15 39.33
C LEU A 9 -43.47 -2.31 38.38
N VAL A 10 -43.35 -1.33 37.50
CA VAL A 10 -42.19 -0.97 36.66
C VAL A 10 -42.25 -1.46 35.21
N ALA A 11 -42.52 -0.47 34.37
CA ALA A 11 -42.51 -0.41 32.91
C ALA A 11 -41.12 -0.75 32.30
N PRO A 12 -41.04 -0.93 30.97
CA PRO A 12 -40.10 -1.84 30.30
C PRO A 12 -38.68 -1.27 30.23
N LEU A 13 -37.70 -2.04 30.67
CA LEU A 13 -36.27 -1.70 30.62
C LEU A 13 -35.49 -2.79 29.84
N VAL A 14 -35.99 -3.20 28.68
CA VAL A 14 -35.32 -4.17 27.80
C VAL A 14 -35.19 -3.63 26.37
N CYS A 15 -34.77 -2.38 26.23
CA CYS A 15 -34.44 -1.78 24.91
C CYS A 15 -33.06 -1.11 24.87
N VAL A 16 -32.14 -1.44 25.78
CA VAL A 16 -30.79 -0.83 25.80
C VAL A 16 -29.70 -1.76 25.22
N GLY A 17 -30.03 -3.01 24.89
CA GLY A 17 -29.05 -4.03 24.47
C GLY A 17 -28.74 -4.15 22.97
N LEU A 18 -29.30 -3.31 22.09
CA LEU A 18 -29.19 -3.48 20.62
C LEU A 18 -28.30 -2.44 19.91
N LEU A 19 -27.64 -1.54 20.62
CA LEU A 19 -26.81 -0.48 20.01
C LEU A 19 -25.31 -0.79 19.91
N SER A 20 -24.87 -1.99 20.27
CA SER A 20 -23.43 -2.37 20.27
C SER A 20 -22.88 -2.80 18.90
N GLY A 21 -23.45 -2.34 17.78
CA GLY A 21 -23.09 -2.82 16.44
C GLY A 21 -22.18 -1.91 15.60
N CYS A 22 -22.33 -0.58 15.68
CA CYS A 22 -21.47 0.33 14.93
C CYS A 22 -20.33 0.80 15.84
N ARG A 23 -19.28 -0.01 15.92
CA ARG A 23 -17.99 0.46 16.42
C ARG A 23 -17.52 1.55 15.46
N PHE A 24 -17.60 2.80 15.91
CA PHE A 24 -17.05 3.97 15.24
C PHE A 24 -15.52 3.87 15.22
N ASP A 25 -14.98 2.99 14.37
CA ASP A 25 -13.59 3.07 13.91
C ASP A 25 -13.50 4.23 12.92
N MET A 26 -13.61 5.46 13.43
CA MET A 26 -13.49 6.70 12.66
C MET A 26 -12.03 7.04 12.29
N PHE A 27 -11.07 6.17 12.61
CA PHE A 27 -9.65 6.44 12.42
C PHE A 27 -9.05 5.51 11.36
N ASP A 28 -8.72 6.11 10.21
CA ASP A 28 -7.71 5.71 9.23
C ASP A 28 -7.41 4.20 9.13
N ARG A 29 -8.42 3.37 8.85
CA ARG A 29 -8.16 1.98 8.51
C ARG A 29 -7.70 1.86 7.07
N ARG A 30 -6.59 1.15 6.86
CA ARG A 30 -6.12 0.76 5.54
C ARG A 30 -7.22 0.01 4.80
N GLU A 31 -7.49 0.43 3.56
CA GLU A 31 -8.54 -0.18 2.76
C GLU A 31 -8.20 -1.66 2.47
N PRO A 32 -9.13 -2.62 2.68
CA PRO A 32 -8.81 -4.06 2.58
C PRO A 32 -8.32 -4.52 1.21
N TRP A 33 -8.77 -3.87 0.13
CA TRP A 33 -8.38 -4.21 -1.24
C TRP A 33 -6.88 -4.02 -1.49
N ARG A 34 -6.20 -3.18 -0.69
CA ARG A 34 -4.77 -2.93 -0.83
C ARG A 34 -3.94 -4.16 -0.47
N ALA A 35 -4.30 -4.82 0.63
CA ALA A 35 -3.72 -6.11 0.99
C ALA A 35 -4.08 -7.19 -0.04
N GLN A 36 -5.34 -7.22 -0.52
CA GLN A 36 -5.76 -8.16 -1.57
C GLN A 36 -4.97 -7.98 -2.87
N ALA A 37 -4.66 -6.75 -3.26
CA ALA A 37 -3.85 -6.47 -4.45
C ALA A 37 -2.40 -6.93 -4.28
N GLU A 38 -1.81 -6.79 -3.09
CA GLU A 38 -0.48 -7.36 -2.79
C GLU A 38 -0.51 -8.89 -2.91
N GLU A 39 -1.48 -9.54 -2.26
CA GLU A 39 -1.64 -11.00 -2.29
C GLU A 39 -1.87 -11.53 -3.70
N GLN A 40 -2.75 -10.87 -4.47
CA GLN A 40 -3.02 -11.24 -5.85
C GLN A 40 -1.75 -11.13 -6.71
N CYS A 41 -1.01 -10.02 -6.59
CA CYS A 41 0.23 -9.84 -7.31
C CYS A 41 1.26 -10.93 -7.00
N LEU A 42 1.38 -11.33 -5.73
CA LEU A 42 2.28 -12.40 -5.32
C LEU A 42 1.82 -13.78 -5.82
N ALA A 43 0.52 -14.07 -5.76
CA ALA A 43 -0.08 -15.29 -6.29
C ALA A 43 0.16 -15.44 -7.80
N GLU A 44 0.12 -14.31 -8.53
CA GLU A 44 0.44 -14.22 -9.95
C GLU A 44 1.94 -14.14 -10.25
N LYS A 45 2.80 -14.29 -9.23
CA LYS A 45 4.27 -14.19 -9.34
C LYS A 45 4.72 -12.88 -10.00
N GLY A 46 4.05 -11.78 -9.69
CA GLY A 46 4.34 -10.45 -10.25
C GLY A 46 5.70 -9.87 -9.84
N VAL A 47 6.36 -10.47 -8.86
CA VAL A 47 7.71 -10.13 -8.41
C VAL A 47 8.54 -11.39 -8.26
N THR A 48 9.77 -11.34 -8.77
CA THR A 48 10.81 -12.35 -8.55
C THR A 48 11.80 -11.84 -7.51
N VAL A 49 11.99 -12.59 -6.43
CA VAL A 49 12.99 -12.26 -5.40
C VAL A 49 14.40 -12.43 -5.96
N SER A 50 15.27 -11.45 -5.73
CA SER A 50 16.65 -11.45 -6.23
C SER A 50 17.58 -10.67 -5.30
N ALA A 51 18.85 -10.54 -5.69
CA ALA A 51 19.79 -9.65 -5.00
C ALA A 51 19.34 -8.17 -5.02
N TYR A 52 18.50 -7.79 -5.99
CA TYR A 52 18.05 -6.42 -6.21
C TYR A 52 16.64 -6.15 -5.69
N VAL A 53 15.80 -7.17 -5.57
CA VAL A 53 14.43 -7.08 -5.05
C VAL A 53 14.30 -8.06 -3.89
N GLN A 54 14.38 -7.54 -2.67
CA GLN A 54 14.42 -8.33 -1.45
C GLN A 54 13.14 -8.11 -0.63
N PRO A 55 12.48 -9.17 -0.12
CA PRO A 55 11.34 -9.00 0.77
C PRO A 55 11.76 -8.31 2.07
N MET A 56 10.84 -7.56 2.66
CA MET A 56 10.97 -6.89 3.94
C MET A 56 9.86 -7.36 4.89
N SER A 57 10.04 -7.14 6.19
CA SER A 57 8.95 -7.30 7.15
C SER A 57 7.82 -6.32 6.84
N ALA A 58 6.57 -6.74 7.08
CA ALA A 58 5.39 -5.89 7.00
C ALA A 58 5.62 -4.54 7.70
N ILE A 59 5.06 -3.48 7.12
CA ILE A 59 5.11 -2.13 7.69
C ILE A 59 3.72 -1.79 8.20
N ASP A 60 3.58 -1.68 9.52
CA ASP A 60 2.38 -1.19 10.20
C ASP A 60 2.65 0.26 10.65
N GLY A 61 2.26 1.20 9.79
CA GLY A 61 2.51 2.63 9.99
C GLY A 61 1.41 3.31 10.82
N ARG A 62 1.52 4.63 10.98
CA ARG A 62 0.45 5.40 11.64
C ARG A 62 -0.81 5.45 10.77
N GLY A 63 -1.96 5.20 11.38
CA GLY A 63 -3.25 5.24 10.69
C GLY A 63 -3.32 4.18 9.59
N ALA A 64 -3.65 4.60 8.37
CA ALA A 64 -3.86 3.66 7.26
C ALA A 64 -2.56 3.20 6.59
N CYS A 65 -1.43 3.84 6.91
CA CYS A 65 -0.17 3.60 6.23
C CYS A 65 0.36 2.19 6.45
N GLY A 66 0.82 1.52 5.40
CA GLY A 66 1.44 0.21 5.54
C GLY A 66 1.40 -0.65 4.29
N MET A 67 2.10 -1.78 4.39
CA MET A 67 2.21 -2.85 3.39
C MET A 67 2.33 -4.18 4.13
N GLU A 68 1.64 -5.21 3.65
CA GLU A 68 1.76 -6.56 4.22
C GLU A 68 3.06 -7.21 3.73
N HIS A 69 3.34 -7.05 2.43
CA HIS A 69 4.46 -7.68 1.74
C HIS A 69 5.35 -6.66 1.02
N PRO A 70 6.05 -5.80 1.76
CA PRO A 70 6.95 -4.81 1.19
C PRO A 70 8.23 -5.44 0.64
N PHE A 71 8.83 -4.78 -0.34
CA PHE A 71 10.15 -5.13 -0.86
C PHE A 71 11.09 -3.94 -0.84
N LYS A 72 12.37 -4.22 -0.59
CA LYS A 72 13.47 -3.30 -0.87
C LYS A 72 13.97 -3.52 -2.29
N VAL A 73 13.95 -2.46 -3.09
CA VAL A 73 14.33 -2.49 -4.51
C VAL A 73 15.55 -1.62 -4.72
N SER A 74 16.62 -2.20 -5.26
CA SER A 74 17.84 -1.48 -5.65
C SER A 74 18.11 -1.49 -7.15
N ALA A 75 17.41 -2.31 -7.92
CA ALA A 75 17.48 -2.31 -9.38
C ALA A 75 16.28 -3.06 -9.99
N PHE A 76 16.02 -2.80 -11.27
CA PHE A 76 15.11 -3.53 -12.13
C PHE A 76 15.87 -4.19 -13.28
N ALA A 77 15.18 -4.99 -14.10
CA ALA A 77 15.75 -5.71 -15.25
C ALA A 77 17.03 -6.48 -14.88
N ASP A 78 16.95 -7.30 -13.82
CA ASP A 78 18.05 -8.11 -13.29
C ASP A 78 19.35 -7.34 -13.02
N GLY A 79 19.23 -6.08 -12.63
CA GLY A 79 20.37 -5.23 -12.28
C GLY A 79 20.78 -4.26 -13.38
N ALA A 80 20.20 -4.34 -14.58
CA ALA A 80 20.54 -3.45 -15.68
C ALA A 80 20.09 -2.00 -15.45
N VAL A 81 19.04 -1.78 -14.64
CA VAL A 81 18.54 -0.45 -14.28
C VAL A 81 18.65 -0.24 -12.77
N GLU A 82 19.69 0.46 -12.33
CA GLU A 82 19.89 0.79 -10.90
C GLU A 82 18.75 1.69 -10.38
N VAL A 83 18.29 1.49 -9.14
CA VAL A 83 17.37 2.40 -8.46
C VAL A 83 18.06 2.99 -7.24
N SER A 84 18.22 4.32 -7.27
CA SER A 84 19.01 5.02 -6.26
C SER A 84 18.30 6.30 -5.78
N PRO A 85 18.12 6.48 -4.45
CA PRO A 85 18.37 5.51 -3.39
C PRO A 85 17.41 4.31 -3.47
N ARG A 86 17.75 3.20 -2.81
CA ARG A 86 16.92 1.98 -2.78
C ARG A 86 15.47 2.29 -2.37
N ALA A 87 14.52 1.92 -3.21
CA ALA A 87 13.10 2.16 -2.97
C ALA A 87 12.50 1.09 -2.05
N THR A 88 11.42 1.45 -1.34
CA THR A 88 10.55 0.49 -0.65
C THR A 88 9.18 0.51 -1.32
N LEU A 89 8.77 -0.61 -1.91
CA LEU A 89 7.61 -0.70 -2.80
C LEU A 89 6.80 -1.98 -2.51
N ALA A 90 5.52 -1.96 -2.88
CA ALA A 90 4.64 -3.13 -2.87
C ALA A 90 4.73 -3.91 -4.19
N CYS A 91 4.35 -5.20 -4.17
CA CYS A 91 4.38 -6.07 -5.35
C CYS A 91 3.73 -5.45 -6.60
N PRO A 92 2.50 -4.90 -6.54
CA PRO A 92 1.84 -4.35 -7.73
C PRO A 92 2.64 -3.22 -8.38
N MET A 93 3.28 -2.37 -7.58
CA MET A 93 4.10 -1.27 -8.09
C MET A 93 5.36 -1.79 -8.79
N ILE A 94 6.00 -2.82 -8.24
CA ILE A 94 7.21 -3.44 -8.83
C ILE A 94 6.87 -4.10 -10.17
N ARG A 95 5.77 -4.86 -10.22
CA ARG A 95 5.25 -5.46 -11.46
C ARG A 95 5.01 -4.40 -12.54
N ASN A 96 4.31 -3.33 -12.18
CA ASN A 96 3.98 -2.25 -13.12
C ASN A 96 5.21 -1.45 -13.57
N LEU A 97 6.17 -1.18 -12.68
CA LEU A 97 7.42 -0.50 -13.05
C LEU A 97 8.28 -1.33 -13.98
N ASN A 98 8.36 -2.65 -13.78
CA ASN A 98 9.07 -3.54 -14.69
C ASN A 98 8.47 -3.49 -16.10
N GLY A 99 7.14 -3.67 -16.22
CA GLY A 99 6.46 -3.60 -17.52
C GLY A 99 6.62 -2.23 -18.17
N TRP A 100 6.45 -1.14 -17.42
CA TRP A 100 6.64 0.21 -17.95
C TRP A 100 8.08 0.47 -18.42
N LEU A 101 9.09 -0.03 -17.67
CA LEU A 101 10.49 0.10 -18.07
C LEU A 101 10.77 -0.63 -19.38
N GLU A 102 10.33 -1.88 -19.49
CA GLU A 102 10.56 -2.74 -20.64
C GLU A 102 9.81 -2.26 -21.89
N GLU A 103 8.53 -1.92 -21.74
CA GLU A 103 7.64 -1.68 -22.87
C GLU A 103 7.61 -0.20 -23.32
N VAL A 104 7.97 0.74 -22.43
CA VAL A 104 7.83 2.17 -22.70
C VAL A 104 9.15 2.92 -22.56
N VAL A 105 9.81 2.84 -21.41
CA VAL A 105 10.97 3.67 -21.11
C VAL A 105 12.17 3.28 -21.95
N GLN A 106 12.52 1.99 -22.01
CA GLN A 106 13.68 1.53 -22.77
C GLN A 106 13.53 1.76 -24.28
N PRO A 107 12.39 1.44 -24.92
CA PRO A 107 12.17 1.77 -26.34
C PRO A 107 12.26 3.27 -26.61
N ALA A 108 11.70 4.11 -25.74
CA ALA A 108 11.78 5.56 -25.89
C ALA A 108 13.23 6.06 -25.76
N ALA A 109 13.99 5.58 -24.76
CA ALA A 109 15.38 5.96 -24.57
C ALA A 109 16.24 5.62 -25.80
N MET A 110 16.06 4.42 -26.36
CA MET A 110 16.74 4.02 -27.60
C MET A 110 16.34 4.87 -28.80
N ALA A 111 15.05 5.19 -28.97
CA ALA A 111 14.56 5.97 -30.11
C ALA A 111 15.03 7.43 -30.09
N TRP A 112 15.09 8.06 -28.91
CA TRP A 112 15.38 9.48 -28.79
C TRP A 112 16.84 9.80 -28.43
N LEU A 113 17.49 8.93 -27.67
CA LEU A 113 18.84 9.14 -27.14
C LEU A 113 19.86 8.16 -27.71
N GLY A 114 19.42 7.07 -28.38
CA GLY A 114 20.30 6.03 -28.91
C GLY A 114 20.99 5.19 -27.84
N GLN A 115 20.55 5.30 -26.59
CA GLN A 115 21.15 4.64 -25.43
C GLN A 115 20.06 4.14 -24.47
N PRO A 116 20.26 2.99 -23.81
CA PRO A 116 19.31 2.50 -22.82
C PRO A 116 19.41 3.30 -21.52
N VAL A 117 18.33 3.31 -20.75
CA VAL A 117 18.39 3.76 -19.36
C VAL A 117 19.15 2.71 -18.55
N ALA A 118 20.18 3.15 -17.84
CA ALA A 118 20.99 2.34 -16.91
C ALA A 118 20.63 2.62 -15.45
N GLY A 119 19.90 3.70 -15.15
CA GLY A 119 19.47 3.97 -13.79
C GLY A 119 18.30 4.94 -13.64
N ILE A 120 17.67 4.87 -12.47
CA ILE A 120 16.63 5.74 -11.98
C ILE A 120 17.14 6.44 -10.72
N ARG A 121 17.16 7.77 -10.75
CA ARG A 121 17.32 8.60 -9.55
C ARG A 121 15.94 8.92 -9.01
N GLN A 122 15.53 8.24 -7.94
CA GLN A 122 14.23 8.45 -7.31
C GLN A 122 14.30 9.50 -6.20
N MET A 123 13.20 10.21 -6.01
CA MET A 123 13.06 11.27 -5.00
C MET A 123 12.25 10.83 -3.78
N SER A 124 11.25 9.97 -3.97
CA SER A 124 10.42 9.42 -2.90
C SER A 124 9.90 8.03 -3.28
N SER A 125 9.92 7.11 -2.32
CA SER A 125 9.25 5.80 -2.39
C SER A 125 8.25 5.69 -1.23
N TYR A 126 8.41 4.77 -0.29
CA TYR A 126 7.52 4.71 0.88
C TYR A 126 7.60 5.97 1.73
N SER A 127 6.44 6.60 1.99
CA SER A 127 6.31 7.73 2.91
C SER A 127 4.87 7.87 3.42
N CYS A 128 4.70 7.70 4.74
CA CYS A 128 3.40 7.84 5.41
C CYS A 128 3.07 9.33 5.64
N ARG A 129 2.44 9.96 4.64
CA ARG A 129 1.95 11.34 4.72
C ARG A 129 0.75 11.56 3.79
N GLY A 130 -0.03 12.61 4.07
CA GLY A 130 -1.07 13.08 3.17
C GLY A 130 -0.49 13.64 1.86
N MET A 131 -1.32 13.66 0.81
CA MET A 131 -0.93 14.22 -0.50
C MET A 131 -0.41 15.64 -0.35
N ASN A 132 0.64 15.96 -1.12
CA ASN A 132 1.35 17.25 -1.07
C ASN A 132 1.87 17.63 0.33
N GLY A 133 2.03 16.66 1.24
CA GLY A 133 2.49 16.90 2.61
C GLY A 133 1.44 17.51 3.54
N SER A 134 0.19 17.67 3.08
CA SER A 134 -0.89 18.23 3.90
C SER A 134 -1.48 17.16 4.83
N ALA A 135 -1.57 17.46 6.12
CA ALA A 135 -2.17 16.57 7.12
C ALA A 135 -3.70 16.40 6.97
N SER A 136 -4.37 17.33 6.28
CA SER A 136 -5.81 17.27 6.03
C SER A 136 -6.18 16.68 4.66
N ALA A 137 -5.18 16.38 3.83
CA ALA A 137 -5.41 15.80 2.51
C ALA A 137 -5.65 14.29 2.60
N LYS A 138 -6.21 13.73 1.52
CA LYS A 138 -6.23 12.27 1.31
C LYS A 138 -4.82 11.71 1.45
N ILE A 139 -4.71 10.54 2.07
CA ILE A 139 -3.44 9.83 2.23
C ILE A 139 -2.83 9.51 0.84
N SER A 140 -1.52 9.72 0.71
CA SER A 140 -0.78 9.49 -0.55
C SER A 140 -0.60 8.00 -0.85
N GLU A 141 -0.49 7.63 -2.13
CA GLU A 141 -0.14 6.26 -2.54
C GLU A 141 1.27 5.84 -2.11
N HIS A 142 2.17 6.81 -1.81
CA HIS A 142 3.45 6.53 -1.16
C HIS A 142 3.29 5.85 0.20
N ALA A 143 2.17 6.08 0.91
CA ALA A 143 1.90 5.46 2.20
C ALA A 143 1.60 3.96 2.11
N PHE A 144 1.43 3.43 0.89
CA PHE A 144 1.13 2.02 0.62
C PHE A 144 2.14 1.36 -0.31
N GLY A 145 3.27 2.03 -0.60
CA GLY A 145 4.28 1.53 -1.54
C GLY A 145 3.81 1.43 -3.00
N ASN A 146 2.74 2.16 -3.35
CA ASN A 146 2.12 2.19 -4.67
C ASN A 146 2.53 3.41 -5.49
N ALA A 147 3.60 4.11 -5.11
CA ALA A 147 4.11 5.27 -5.81
C ALA A 147 5.64 5.37 -5.71
N LEU A 148 6.25 5.84 -6.80
CA LEU A 148 7.67 6.13 -6.92
C LEU A 148 7.83 7.46 -7.66
N ASP A 149 8.45 8.43 -7.02
CA ASP A 149 8.77 9.71 -7.64
C ASP A 149 10.14 9.59 -8.32
N ILE A 150 10.21 9.85 -9.63
CA ILE A 150 11.43 9.79 -10.42
C ILE A 150 11.92 11.21 -10.69
N GLY A 151 13.16 11.50 -10.29
CA GLY A 151 13.81 12.78 -10.54
C GLY A 151 14.67 12.77 -11.82
N ALA A 152 15.27 11.63 -12.17
CA ALA A 152 16.06 11.50 -13.40
C ALA A 152 16.20 10.05 -13.86
N PHE A 153 16.49 9.91 -15.15
CA PHE A 153 17.05 8.71 -15.76
C PHE A 153 18.53 8.94 -16.05
N VAL A 154 19.33 7.89 -15.93
CA VAL A 154 20.78 7.86 -16.23
C VAL A 154 21.03 6.86 -17.34
#